data_AF-A0A1Q6FYG7-F1
#
_entry.id   AF-A0A1Q6FYG7-F1
#
_cell.length_a   1.000
_cell.length_b   1.000
_cell.length_c   1.000
_cell.angle_alpha   90.00
_cell.angle_beta   90.00
_cell.angle_gamma   90.00
#
_symmetry.space_group_name_H-M   'P 1'
#
loop_
_entity.id
_entity.type
_entity.pdbx_description
1 polymer ?
#
loop_
_entity_poly.entity_id
_entity_poly.type
_entity_poly.pdbx_seq_one_letter_code
_entity_poly.pdbx_strand_id
1 'polypeptide(L)'
;MKRLIVIVLSIFAFAAAASAQSKAIGGRFGWGGEVSYQHYLGGSNFLEADLGFNGGLANGFYLTGVYNFNFADAGDFSFYAGPGAQLGVRNVRNSDNTAVSSFGLAIVGQIGCEYAIPVAPINISLDWRPAFFITRTAFGWEGLCLGIRYRF
;
A
#
# COMPACT_ATOMS: atom_id res chain seq x y z
N MET A 1 -30.21 18.77 16.09
CA MET A 1 -30.07 17.54 16.91
C MET A 1 -30.30 16.26 16.12
N LYS A 2 -31.46 16.03 15.49
CA LYS A 2 -31.76 14.79 14.74
C LYS A 2 -30.73 14.45 13.63
N ARG A 3 -30.25 15.45 12.88
CA ARG A 3 -29.23 15.29 11.83
C ARG A 3 -27.87 14.85 12.37
N LEU A 4 -27.48 15.34 13.55
CA LEU A 4 -26.22 14.98 14.21
C LEU A 4 -26.24 13.51 14.65
N ILE A 5 -27.37 13.07 15.21
CA ILE A 5 -27.56 11.67 15.62
C ILE A 5 -27.45 10.74 14.41
N VAL A 6 -28.07 11.09 13.27
CA VAL A 6 -27.96 10.30 12.04
C VAL A 6 -26.52 10.22 11.54
N ILE A 7 -25.78 11.34 11.50
CA ILE A 7 -24.37 11.34 11.06
C ILE A 7 -23.51 10.47 11.97
N VAL A 8 -23.66 10.59 13.28
CA VAL A 8 -22.90 9.78 14.25
C VAL A 8 -23.24 8.30 14.08
N LEU A 9 -24.53 7.95 13.94
CA LEU A 9 -24.96 6.58 13.66
C LEU A 9 -24.40 6.07 12.32
N SER A 10 -24.34 6.89 11.28
CA SER A 10 -23.74 6.53 10.00
C SER A 10 -22.24 6.28 10.12
N ILE A 11 -21.51 7.08 10.88
CA ILE A 11 -20.07 6.87 11.13
C ILE A 11 -19.87 5.56 11.90
N PHE A 12 -20.66 5.29 12.94
CA PHE A 12 -20.58 4.04 13.69
C PHE A 12 -20.97 2.83 12.85
N ALA A 13 -22.01 2.92 12.02
CA ALA A 13 -22.41 1.86 11.10
C ALA A 13 -21.33 1.59 10.06
N PHE A 14 -20.71 2.63 9.52
CA PHE A 14 -19.60 2.51 8.57
C PHE A 14 -18.36 1.90 9.24
N ALA A 15 -18.01 2.34 10.45
CA ALA A 15 -16.89 1.78 11.21
C ALA A 15 -17.12 0.29 11.55
N ALA A 16 -18.35 -0.10 11.91
CA ALA A 16 -18.70 -1.49 12.16
C ALA A 16 -18.60 -2.35 10.88
N ALA A 17 -19.11 -1.85 9.75
CA ALA A 17 -19.04 -2.54 8.47
C ALA A 17 -17.59 -2.69 7.96
N ALA A 18 -16.75 -1.66 8.15
CA ALA A 18 -15.33 -1.69 7.83
C ALA A 18 -14.57 -2.66 8.75
N SER A 19 -14.92 -2.72 10.04
CA SER A 19 -14.27 -3.64 10.98
C SER A 19 -14.45 -5.12 10.60
N ALA A 20 -15.61 -5.47 10.02
CA ALA A 20 -15.96 -6.83 9.62
C ALA A 20 -15.24 -7.33 8.35
N GLN A 21 -14.51 -6.46 7.64
CA GLN A 21 -13.82 -6.85 6.42
C GLN A 21 -12.51 -7.57 6.70
N SER A 22 -12.16 -8.51 5.82
CA SER A 22 -10.88 -9.21 5.88
C SER A 22 -9.73 -8.23 5.68
N LYS A 23 -8.65 -8.45 6.43
CA LYS A 23 -7.45 -7.63 6.43
C LYS A 23 -6.23 -8.52 6.24
N ALA A 24 -5.15 -7.92 5.76
CA ALA A 24 -3.85 -8.56 5.80
C ALA A 24 -2.79 -7.56 6.25
N ILE A 25 -1.80 -8.02 7.01
CA ILE A 25 -0.66 -7.19 7.42
C ILE A 25 0.64 -7.96 7.26
N GLY A 26 1.69 -7.31 6.78
CA GLY A 26 2.99 -7.93 6.67
C GLY A 26 4.02 -7.04 6.01
N GLY A 27 4.94 -7.66 5.27
CA GLY A 27 6.03 -6.97 4.60
C GLY A 27 5.91 -7.05 3.09
N ARG A 28 6.32 -5.99 2.40
CA ARG A 28 6.55 -5.95 0.95
C ARG A 28 8.01 -5.56 0.71
N PHE A 29 8.73 -6.41 -0.02
CA PHE A 29 10.20 -6.38 -0.11
C PHE A 29 10.66 -6.30 -1.56
N GLY A 30 11.47 -5.30 -1.89
CA GLY A 30 12.07 -5.10 -3.21
C GLY A 30 13.33 -4.26 -3.10
N TRP A 31 13.35 -3.09 -3.74
CA TRP A 31 14.46 -2.13 -3.59
C TRP A 31 14.58 -1.56 -2.16
N GLY A 32 13.51 -1.65 -1.38
CA GLY A 32 13.48 -1.40 0.06
C GLY A 32 12.53 -2.36 0.78
N GLY A 33 12.19 -2.02 2.02
CA GLY A 33 11.21 -2.75 2.82
C GLY A 33 10.04 -1.87 3.19
N GLU A 34 8.83 -2.39 3.03
CA GLU A 34 7.59 -1.72 3.38
C GLU A 34 6.79 -2.57 4.38
N VAL A 35 6.22 -1.93 5.39
CA VAL A 35 5.15 -2.51 6.20
C VAL A 35 3.86 -2.29 5.43
N SER A 36 3.22 -3.38 5.03
CA SER A 36 2.06 -3.37 4.15
C SER A 36 0.81 -3.80 4.89
N TYR A 37 -0.28 -3.05 4.73
CA TYR A 37 -1.59 -3.35 5.26
C TYR A 37 -2.64 -3.33 4.14
N GLN A 38 -3.39 -4.41 4.01
CA GLN A 38 -4.50 -4.56 3.08
C GLN A 38 -5.83 -4.59 3.83
N HIS A 39 -6.84 -3.95 3.26
CA HIS A 39 -8.21 -3.96 3.76
C HIS A 39 -9.18 -4.22 2.60
N TYR A 40 -9.82 -5.38 2.62
CA TYR A 40 -10.77 -5.79 1.58
C TYR A 40 -12.10 -5.04 1.72
N LEU A 41 -12.80 -4.78 0.61
CA LEU A 41 -14.02 -3.94 0.59
C LEU A 41 -15.29 -4.75 0.35
N GLY A 42 -15.49 -5.85 1.08
CA GLY A 42 -16.67 -6.72 0.94
C GLY A 42 -16.60 -7.69 -0.23
N GLY A 43 -15.47 -7.75 -0.92
CA GLY A 43 -15.18 -8.62 -2.05
C GLY A 43 -13.68 -8.77 -2.24
N SER A 44 -13.25 -9.04 -3.47
CA SER A 44 -11.83 -9.24 -3.80
C SER A 44 -11.04 -7.96 -4.06
N ASN A 45 -11.71 -6.81 -4.17
CA ASN A 45 -11.05 -5.51 -4.25
C ASN A 45 -10.59 -5.07 -2.85
N PHE A 46 -9.44 -4.40 -2.78
CA PHE A 46 -8.84 -4.01 -1.52
C PHE A 46 -8.12 -2.66 -1.61
N LEU A 47 -8.06 -1.97 -0.48
CA LEU A 47 -7.14 -0.86 -0.26
C LEU A 47 -5.84 -1.40 0.32
N GLU A 48 -4.72 -0.93 -0.20
CA GLU A 48 -3.38 -1.23 0.32
C GLU A 48 -2.73 0.07 0.80
N ALA A 49 -2.17 0.03 2.02
CA ALA A 49 -1.41 1.11 2.61
C ALA A 49 -0.04 0.59 3.05
N ASP A 50 1.02 1.21 2.55
CA ASP A 50 2.39 0.77 2.75
C ASP A 50 3.26 1.86 3.33
N LEU A 51 3.89 1.57 4.47
CA LEU A 51 4.90 2.42 5.07
C LEU A 51 6.29 1.87 4.71
N GLY A 52 6.96 2.53 3.77
CA GLY A 52 8.26 2.11 3.25
C GLY A 52 9.45 2.89 3.80
N PHE A 53 10.58 2.19 3.86
CA PHE A 53 11.86 2.71 4.34
C PHE A 53 12.95 2.42 3.31
N ASN A 54 13.60 3.46 2.80
CA ASN A 54 14.68 3.33 1.82
C ASN A 54 15.98 2.92 2.51
N GLY A 55 16.49 1.71 2.27
CA GLY A 55 17.85 1.29 2.64
C GLY A 55 18.20 1.32 4.15
N GLY A 56 17.21 1.32 5.04
CA GLY A 56 17.37 1.39 6.49
C GLY A 56 16.73 2.62 7.14
N LEU A 57 16.67 2.66 8.48
CA LEU A 57 16.00 3.70 9.29
C LEU A 57 16.52 5.14 9.09
N ALA A 58 17.66 5.31 8.40
CA ALA A 58 18.38 6.58 8.35
C ALA A 58 18.08 7.47 7.12
N ASN A 59 17.39 6.97 6.07
CA ASN A 59 17.24 7.71 4.81
C ASN A 59 15.78 7.95 4.37
N GLY A 60 14.91 8.21 5.35
CA GLY A 60 13.55 8.69 5.12
C GLY A 60 12.49 7.61 5.06
N PHE A 61 11.25 8.04 4.92
CA PHE A 61 10.07 7.17 4.84
C PHE A 61 9.09 7.68 3.79
N TYR A 62 8.30 6.77 3.27
CA TYR A 62 7.19 7.10 2.38
C TYR A 62 5.96 6.29 2.76
N LEU A 63 4.80 6.89 2.56
CA LEU A 63 3.51 6.26 2.67
C LEU A 63 2.91 6.14 1.27
N THR A 64 2.53 4.94 0.90
CA THR A 64 1.86 4.63 -0.36
C THR A 64 0.45 4.16 -0.06
N GLY A 65 -0.52 4.65 -0.82
CA GLY A 65 -1.90 4.18 -0.78
C GLY A 65 -2.36 3.78 -2.18
N VAL A 66 -2.88 2.56 -2.32
CA VAL A 66 -3.32 2.01 -3.61
C VAL A 66 -4.71 1.41 -3.46
N TYR A 67 -5.58 1.66 -4.43
CA TYR A 67 -6.84 0.94 -4.57
C TYR A 67 -6.69 -0.12 -5.65
N ASN A 68 -6.69 -1.39 -5.24
CA ASN A 68 -6.52 -2.53 -6.14
C ASN A 68 -7.87 -3.14 -6.46
N PHE A 69 -8.16 -3.25 -7.76
CA PHE A 69 -9.24 -4.06 -8.28
C PHE A 69 -8.69 -5.44 -8.66
N ASN A 70 -9.33 -6.49 -8.15
CA ASN A 70 -9.08 -7.84 -8.62
C ASN A 70 -9.78 -8.01 -9.98
N PHE A 71 -9.04 -8.48 -10.97
CA PHE A 71 -9.55 -8.65 -12.34
C PHE A 71 -9.58 -10.12 -12.80
N ALA A 72 -8.96 -11.04 -12.06
CA ALA A 72 -8.99 -12.46 -12.37
C ALA A 72 -8.60 -13.29 -11.14
N ASP A 73 -9.20 -14.47 -11.03
CA ASP A 73 -8.84 -15.48 -10.04
C ASP A 73 -8.57 -16.84 -10.71
N ALA A 74 -7.61 -17.58 -10.19
CA ALA A 74 -7.24 -18.92 -10.63
C ALA A 74 -6.98 -19.81 -9.41
N GLY A 75 -8.06 -20.39 -8.86
CA GLY A 75 -7.99 -21.12 -7.59
C GLY A 75 -7.63 -20.18 -6.45
N ASP A 76 -6.53 -20.46 -5.75
CA ASP A 76 -6.04 -19.64 -4.65
C ASP A 76 -5.14 -18.46 -5.11
N PHE A 77 -4.99 -18.27 -6.42
CA PHE A 77 -4.32 -17.10 -7.00
C PHE A 77 -5.33 -16.01 -7.35
N SER A 78 -5.04 -14.79 -6.94
CA SER A 78 -5.74 -13.58 -7.33
C SER A 78 -4.83 -12.64 -8.09
N PHE A 79 -5.34 -12.03 -9.15
CA PHE A 79 -4.64 -11.04 -9.96
C PHE A 79 -5.30 -9.69 -9.82
N TYR A 80 -4.50 -8.66 -9.58
CA TYR A 80 -5.00 -7.35 -9.27
C TYR A 80 -4.17 -6.25 -9.93
N ALA A 81 -4.82 -5.11 -10.15
CA ALA A 81 -4.16 -3.88 -10.56
C ALA A 81 -4.88 -2.69 -9.96
N GLY A 82 -4.19 -1.56 -9.85
CA GLY A 82 -4.75 -0.42 -9.12
C GLY A 82 -3.96 0.87 -9.29
N PRO A 83 -4.64 2.03 -9.33
CA PRO A 83 -4.00 3.32 -9.17
C PRO A 83 -3.79 3.65 -7.68
N GLY A 84 -2.82 4.51 -7.42
CA GLY A 84 -2.52 5.01 -6.08
C GLY A 84 -1.73 6.30 -6.08
N ALA A 85 -1.35 6.72 -4.87
CA ALA A 85 -0.46 7.84 -4.66
C ALA A 85 0.56 7.50 -3.57
N GLN A 86 1.71 8.15 -3.64
CA GLN A 86 2.79 8.02 -2.67
C GLN A 86 3.26 9.40 -2.24
N LEU A 87 3.49 9.56 -0.94
CA LEU A 87 4.08 10.77 -0.39
C LEU A 87 5.09 10.40 0.69
N GLY A 88 6.15 11.19 0.82
CA GLY A 88 7.19 10.84 1.77
C GLY A 88 8.21 11.94 1.95
N VAL A 89 9.13 11.68 2.87
CA VAL A 89 10.26 12.55 3.17
C VAL A 89 11.53 11.74 2.99
N ARG A 90 12.46 12.26 2.19
CA ARG A 90 13.79 11.69 2.00
C ARG A 90 14.85 12.68 2.44
N ASN A 91 15.89 12.19 3.10
CA ASN A 91 17.07 12.99 3.36
C ASN A 91 17.92 13.05 2.10
N VAL A 92 18.19 14.26 1.61
CA VAL A 92 19.06 14.51 0.47
C VAL A 92 20.29 15.25 0.97
N ARG A 93 21.48 14.86 0.51
CA ARG A 93 22.69 15.62 0.81
C ARG A 93 22.81 16.76 -0.19
N ASN A 94 22.98 17.97 0.31
CA ASN A 94 23.31 19.14 -0.50
C ASN A 94 24.76 19.10 -0.97
N SER A 95 25.12 20.01 -1.87
CA SER A 95 26.47 20.17 -2.42
C SER A 95 27.54 20.45 -1.35
N ASP A 96 27.15 20.97 -0.19
CA ASP A 96 27.98 21.20 1.00
C ASP A 96 27.99 20.00 1.97
N ASN A 97 27.44 18.85 1.55
CA ASN A 97 27.30 17.61 2.33
C ASN A 97 26.38 17.76 3.57
N THR A 98 25.58 18.82 3.67
CA THR A 98 24.53 18.95 4.70
C THR A 98 23.32 18.10 4.33
N ALA A 99 22.71 17.43 5.32
CA ALA A 99 21.49 16.66 5.11
C ALA A 99 20.27 17.58 5.17
N VAL A 100 19.50 17.62 4.08
CA VAL A 100 18.24 18.37 3.99
C VAL A 100 17.10 17.41 3.69
N SER A 101 16.01 17.55 4.45
CA SER A 101 14.78 16.79 4.22
C SER A 101 14.04 17.35 3.00
N SER A 102 13.74 16.48 2.04
CA SER A 102 12.97 16.81 0.84
C SER A 102 11.68 16.02 0.81
N PHE A 103 10.57 16.74 0.58
CA PHE A 103 9.25 16.13 0.40
C PHE A 103 9.09 15.59 -1.03
N GLY A 104 8.54 14.38 -1.14
CA GLY A 104 8.19 13.73 -2.38
C GLY A 104 6.69 13.48 -2.48
N LEU A 105 6.15 13.64 -3.69
CA LEU A 105 4.80 13.25 -4.06
C LEU A 105 4.85 12.53 -5.40
N ALA A 106 4.13 11.42 -5.53
CA ALA A 106 4.02 10.65 -6.75
C ALA A 106 2.61 10.09 -6.94
N ILE A 107 2.24 9.87 -8.20
CA ILE A 107 1.13 9.00 -8.57
C ILE A 107 1.75 7.64 -8.87
N VAL A 108 1.12 6.57 -8.40
CA VAL A 108 1.62 5.20 -8.59
C VAL A 108 0.57 4.35 -9.28
N GLY A 109 1.03 3.34 -10.01
CA GLY A 109 0.19 2.22 -10.44
C GLY A 109 0.76 0.95 -9.84
N GLN A 110 -0.07 -0.04 -9.56
CA GLN A 110 0.35 -1.36 -9.11
C GLN A 110 -0.31 -2.43 -9.96
N ILE A 111 0.44 -3.49 -10.23
CA ILE A 111 -0.07 -4.71 -10.85
C ILE A 111 0.64 -5.90 -10.21
N GLY A 112 -0.11 -6.93 -9.88
CA GLY A 112 0.48 -8.10 -9.23
C GLY A 112 -0.44 -9.29 -9.17
N CYS A 113 0.09 -10.34 -8.57
CA CYS A 113 -0.68 -11.49 -8.16
C CYS A 113 -0.44 -11.79 -6.68
N GLU A 114 -1.42 -12.44 -6.06
CA GLU A 114 -1.37 -12.90 -4.69
C GLU A 114 -1.80 -14.37 -4.63
N TYR A 115 -1.06 -15.18 -3.89
CA TYR A 115 -1.38 -16.57 -3.59
C TYR A 115 -1.78 -16.69 -2.12
N ALA A 116 -3.03 -17.05 -1.88
CA ALA A 116 -3.54 -17.32 -0.55
C ALA A 116 -3.22 -18.77 -0.15
N ILE A 117 -2.39 -18.97 0.87
CA ILE A 117 -2.04 -20.33 1.30
C ILE A 117 -3.30 -20.99 1.90
N PRO A 118 -3.81 -22.13 1.39
CA PRO A 118 -5.07 -22.70 1.89
C PRO A 118 -5.01 -23.17 3.34
N VAL A 119 -3.85 -23.70 3.74
CA VAL A 119 -3.63 -24.30 5.07
C VAL A 119 -3.13 -23.31 6.12
N ALA A 120 -2.88 -22.05 5.75
CA ALA A 120 -2.31 -21.06 6.65
C ALA A 120 -2.92 -19.67 6.39
N PRO A 121 -3.11 -18.84 7.43
CA PRO A 121 -3.58 -17.45 7.29
C PRO A 121 -2.47 -16.54 6.73
N ILE A 122 -1.82 -16.94 5.64
CA ILE A 122 -0.71 -16.23 5.00
C ILE A 122 -1.06 -16.05 3.53
N ASN A 123 -0.75 -14.87 2.98
CA ASN A 123 -0.70 -14.64 1.55
C ASN A 123 0.75 -14.32 1.12
N ILE A 124 1.07 -14.66 -0.12
CA ILE A 124 2.33 -14.30 -0.76
C ILE A 124 1.99 -13.55 -2.03
N SER A 125 2.53 -12.34 -2.21
CA SER A 125 2.30 -11.55 -3.41
C SER A 125 3.57 -11.33 -4.21
N LEU A 126 3.43 -11.25 -5.53
CA LEU A 126 4.48 -10.73 -6.41
C LEU A 126 3.87 -9.60 -7.23
N ASP A 127 4.41 -8.40 -7.08
CA ASP A 127 3.84 -7.21 -7.67
C ASP A 127 4.87 -6.20 -8.15
N TRP A 128 4.45 -5.35 -9.07
CA TRP A 128 5.22 -4.24 -9.62
C TRP A 128 4.49 -2.94 -9.34
N ARG A 129 5.21 -1.90 -8.91
CA ARG A 129 4.63 -0.59 -8.61
C ARG A 129 5.41 0.56 -9.25
N PRO A 130 5.16 0.90 -10.53
CA PRO A 130 5.71 2.11 -11.13
C PRO A 130 5.16 3.38 -10.48
N ALA A 131 6.00 4.41 -10.43
CA ALA A 131 5.70 5.71 -9.85
C ALA A 131 6.09 6.85 -10.80
N PHE A 132 5.25 7.88 -10.87
CA PHE A 132 5.59 9.15 -11.50
C PHE A 132 5.71 10.23 -10.41
N PHE A 133 6.94 10.63 -10.10
CA PHE A 133 7.24 11.64 -9.09
C PHE A 133 6.97 13.03 -9.62
N ILE A 134 5.94 13.68 -9.08
CA ILE A 134 5.51 15.02 -9.45
C ILE A 134 6.58 16.05 -9.07
N THR A 135 7.19 15.91 -7.89
CA THR A 135 8.14 16.90 -7.34
C THR A 135 9.46 16.99 -8.08
N ARG A 136 9.82 15.96 -8.87
CA ARG A 136 11.08 15.91 -9.64
C ARG A 136 10.87 15.63 -11.13
N THR A 137 9.61 15.52 -11.56
CA THR A 137 9.21 15.16 -12.93
C THR A 137 9.98 13.94 -13.44
N ALA A 138 9.94 12.84 -12.67
CA ALA A 138 10.74 11.66 -12.92
C ALA A 138 9.91 10.37 -12.80
N PHE A 139 10.22 9.39 -13.65
CA PHE A 139 9.63 8.06 -13.57
C PHE A 139 10.50 7.12 -12.72
N GLY A 140 9.89 6.47 -11.74
CA GLY A 140 10.49 5.40 -10.95
C GLY A 140 9.79 4.07 -11.25
N TRP A 141 10.56 3.00 -11.34
CA TRP A 141 10.04 1.67 -11.68
C TRP A 141 10.31 0.62 -10.61
N GLU A 142 11.27 0.85 -9.70
CA GLU A 142 11.65 0.08 -8.49
C GLU A 142 11.64 -1.47 -8.50
N GLY A 143 11.48 -2.11 -9.66
CA GLY A 143 11.51 -3.57 -9.81
C GLY A 143 10.31 -4.30 -9.20
N LEU A 144 10.34 -5.63 -9.27
CA LEU A 144 9.33 -6.49 -8.63
C LEU A 144 9.54 -6.54 -7.12
N CYS A 145 8.44 -6.61 -6.39
CA CYS A 145 8.41 -6.77 -4.94
C CYS A 145 7.72 -8.08 -4.56
N LEU A 146 8.29 -8.74 -3.55
CA LEU A 146 7.71 -9.90 -2.89
C LEU A 146 6.99 -9.45 -1.62
N GLY A 147 5.70 -9.75 -1.50
CA GLY A 147 4.93 -9.52 -0.29
C GLY A 147 4.66 -10.80 0.47
N ILE A 148 4.68 -10.72 1.80
CA ILE A 148 4.25 -11.79 2.70
C ILE A 148 3.39 -11.14 3.76
N ARG A 149 2.10 -11.49 3.83
CA ARG A 149 1.17 -10.91 4.82
C ARG A 149 0.36 -11.99 5.53
N TYR A 150 0.09 -11.72 6.80
CA TYR A 150 -0.81 -12.50 7.64
C TYR A 150 -2.24 -11.98 7.45
N ARG A 151 -3.19 -12.88 7.16
CA ARG A 151 -4.61 -12.60 6.90
C ARG A 151 -5.43 -12.80 8.18
N PHE A 152 -6.35 -11.88 8.46
CA PHE A 152 -7.23 -11.93 9.64
C PHE A 152 -8.55 -11.17 9.44
#